data_AF-A0A383WHX1-F1
#
_entry.id   AF-A0A383WHX1-F1
#
_cell.length_a   1.000
_cell.length_b   1.000
_cell.length_c   1.000
_cell.angle_alpha   90.00
_cell.angle_beta   90.00
_cell.angle_gamma   90.00
#
_symmetry.space_group_name_H-M   'P 1'
#
loop_
_entity.id
_entity.type
_entity.pdbx_description
1 polymer ?
#
loop_
_entity_poly.entity_id
_entity_poly.type
_entity_poly.pdbx_seq_one_letter_code
_entity_poly.pdbx_strand_id
1 'polypeptide(L)'
;MQCEWLGERVATVDVTRAITNVIHGKEDAGWGPNAVFRFPKQGGTGAIWKGVAALLPADKQLYKATVTSINKDAKQVVLADGQVIQYDSLISSMPLDVTLSWLGKAEWAAGLQYSSTHIIGIGVRGSCPHGSKCWLYFPEDNCPYYRATVFSNYAAANCPAADAQLPTLCLADGSSAADSSSSSSGGPYWSLMFEVSESSFKPVAQQPVQLGGTAGTWPAVVAETLQGAMATQLLQPSDQIVSIFHRRLQHGYPTPSLGRDAVLAQALPWLQQAGIWSRGRFGSHKYEVANQDHSMMLGVEAADNILLGIKELTLAHPDIVNAQKNTSMRYTNSSRQKQQQ
;
A
#
# COMPACT_ATOMS: atom_id res chain seq x y z
N MET A 1 -7.92 -15.43 11.59
CA MET A 1 -7.70 -15.38 10.12
C MET A 1 -7.74 -16.82 9.60
N GLN A 2 -8.19 -17.05 8.36
CA GLN A 2 -7.96 -18.33 7.68
C GLN A 2 -6.49 -18.45 7.23
N CYS A 3 -6.05 -19.59 6.68
CA CYS A 3 -4.65 -19.83 6.31
C CYS A 3 -4.40 -20.24 4.84
N GLU A 4 -5.44 -20.42 4.03
CA GLU A 4 -5.30 -20.74 2.60
C GLU A 4 -4.61 -19.61 1.82
N TRP A 5 -4.76 -18.35 2.26
CA TRP A 5 -4.09 -17.19 1.65
C TRP A 5 -2.55 -17.19 1.79
N LEU A 6 -1.99 -18.06 2.64
CA LEU A 6 -0.58 -18.01 3.01
C LEU A 6 0.36 -18.24 1.82
N GLY A 7 -0.02 -19.07 0.85
CA GLY A 7 0.68 -19.30 -0.43
C GLY A 7 2.17 -18.95 -0.42
N GLU A 8 2.56 -17.94 -1.20
CA GLU A 8 3.95 -17.43 -1.27
C GLU A 8 4.29 -16.33 -0.24
N ARG A 9 3.40 -16.05 0.73
CA ARG A 9 3.57 -14.98 1.71
C ARG A 9 4.31 -15.44 2.97
N VAL A 10 4.26 -16.72 3.30
CA VAL A 10 4.94 -17.29 4.48
C VAL A 10 5.86 -18.42 4.06
N ALA A 11 7.13 -18.29 4.41
CA ALA A 11 8.14 -19.28 4.10
C ALA A 11 7.88 -20.59 4.85
N THR A 12 8.02 -21.72 4.15
CA THR A 12 8.07 -23.03 4.77
C THR A 12 9.48 -23.28 5.31
N VAL A 13 9.57 -23.96 6.45
CA VAL A 13 10.85 -24.26 7.11
C VAL A 13 11.32 -25.65 6.72
N ASP A 14 12.54 -25.74 6.18
CA ASP A 14 13.28 -27.00 6.08
C ASP A 14 14.11 -27.17 7.37
N VAL A 15 13.70 -28.12 8.22
CA VAL A 15 14.31 -28.36 9.53
C VAL A 15 15.79 -28.73 9.40
N THR A 16 16.16 -29.53 8.39
CA THR A 16 17.54 -29.94 8.17
C THR A 16 18.40 -28.74 7.79
N ARG A 17 17.89 -27.89 6.89
CA ARG A 17 18.56 -26.64 6.51
C ARG A 17 18.70 -25.69 7.71
N ALA A 18 17.66 -25.54 8.52
CA ALA A 18 17.69 -24.68 9.70
C ALA A 18 18.76 -25.14 10.71
N ILE A 19 18.81 -26.44 11.02
CA ILE A 19 19.85 -27.01 11.90
C ILE A 19 21.25 -26.79 11.31
N THR A 20 21.42 -27.06 10.00
CA THR A 20 22.69 -26.87 9.29
C THR A 20 23.16 -25.41 9.37
N ASN A 21 22.24 -24.46 9.17
CA ASN A 21 22.55 -23.03 9.24
C ASN A 21 22.99 -22.61 10.66
N VAL A 22 22.34 -23.14 11.71
CA VAL A 22 22.75 -22.90 13.11
C VAL A 22 24.15 -23.46 13.38
N ILE A 23 24.42 -24.71 12.99
CA ILE A 23 25.71 -25.37 13.22
C ILE A 23 26.85 -24.59 12.56
N HIS A 24 26.62 -24.05 11.36
CA HIS A 24 27.64 -23.37 10.56
C HIS A 24 27.63 -21.84 10.70
N GLY A 25 26.77 -21.26 11.55
CA GLY A 25 26.63 -19.81 11.67
C GLY A 25 26.26 -19.13 10.34
N LYS A 26 25.47 -19.81 9.50
CA LYS A 26 25.11 -19.36 8.16
C LYS A 26 23.76 -18.67 8.16
N GLU A 27 23.72 -17.46 7.60
CA GLU A 27 22.47 -16.74 7.34
C GLU A 27 21.74 -17.33 6.12
N ASP A 28 20.41 -17.42 6.19
CA ASP A 28 19.54 -17.83 5.09
C ASP A 28 18.77 -16.62 4.57
N ALA A 29 19.20 -16.08 3.43
CA ALA A 29 18.67 -14.86 2.85
C ALA A 29 18.22 -15.07 1.39
N GLY A 30 17.39 -14.16 0.87
CA GLY A 30 16.97 -14.15 -0.54
C GLY A 30 15.71 -14.97 -0.85
N TRP A 31 14.91 -15.29 0.16
CA TRP A 31 13.62 -15.96 -0.05
C TRP A 31 12.51 -14.99 -0.50
N GLY A 32 11.59 -15.51 -1.32
CA GLY A 32 10.34 -14.85 -1.70
C GLY A 32 10.38 -14.10 -3.04
N PRO A 33 9.20 -13.78 -3.60
CA PRO A 33 9.08 -13.19 -4.95
C PRO A 33 9.68 -11.78 -5.07
N ASN A 34 10.00 -11.15 -3.94
CA ASN A 34 10.53 -9.79 -3.86
C ASN A 34 12.02 -9.74 -3.48
N ALA A 35 12.76 -10.86 -3.57
CA ALA A 35 14.19 -10.91 -3.28
C ALA A 35 15.01 -9.92 -4.15
N VAL A 36 14.52 -9.64 -5.36
CA VAL A 36 14.97 -8.54 -6.21
C VAL A 36 13.74 -7.77 -6.69
N PHE A 37 13.78 -6.45 -6.58
CA PHE A 37 12.69 -5.59 -7.04
C PHE A 37 13.23 -4.36 -7.78
N ARG A 38 12.34 -3.67 -8.50
CA ARG A 38 12.66 -2.41 -9.18
C ARG A 38 11.87 -1.29 -8.54
N PHE A 39 12.50 -0.13 -8.41
CA PHE A 39 11.87 1.08 -7.90
C PHE A 39 12.10 2.26 -8.87
N PRO A 40 11.12 3.14 -9.11
CA PRO A 40 11.31 4.31 -9.96
C PRO A 40 12.39 5.24 -9.40
N LYS A 41 13.31 5.68 -10.26
CA LYS A 41 14.38 6.63 -9.85
C LYS A 41 13.84 7.97 -9.35
N GLN A 42 12.63 8.36 -9.74
CA GLN A 42 11.99 9.62 -9.37
C GLN A 42 10.47 9.44 -9.22
N GLY A 43 9.85 10.24 -8.34
CA GLY A 43 8.39 10.30 -8.15
C GLY A 43 7.76 9.11 -7.40
N GLY A 44 8.60 8.20 -6.89
CA GLY A 44 8.19 7.01 -6.15
C GLY A 44 7.25 6.09 -6.94
N THR A 45 6.62 5.14 -6.24
CA THR A 45 5.67 4.20 -6.84
C THR A 45 4.52 4.88 -7.60
N GLY A 46 4.09 6.07 -7.15
CA GLY A 46 3.03 6.84 -7.82
C GLY A 46 3.39 7.29 -9.25
N ALA A 47 4.68 7.42 -9.58
CA ALA A 47 5.12 7.78 -10.93
C ALA A 47 4.76 6.71 -11.98
N ILE A 48 4.73 5.43 -11.57
CA ILE A 48 4.33 4.32 -12.45
C ILE A 48 2.91 4.55 -12.96
N TRP A 49 1.97 4.76 -12.03
CA TRP A 49 0.56 4.90 -12.36
C TRP A 49 0.22 6.21 -13.05
N LYS A 50 0.91 7.30 -12.72
CA LYS A 50 0.82 8.55 -13.49
C LYS A 50 1.31 8.35 -14.94
N GLY A 51 2.40 7.62 -15.12
CA GLY A 51 2.93 7.28 -16.43
C GLY A 51 1.96 6.41 -17.25
N VAL A 52 1.37 5.37 -16.63
CA VAL A 52 0.36 4.52 -17.28
C VAL A 52 -0.88 5.34 -17.66
N ALA A 53 -1.41 6.16 -16.75
CA ALA A 53 -2.57 7.01 -17.01
C ALA A 53 -2.34 8.01 -18.17
N ALA A 54 -1.12 8.54 -18.29
CA ALA A 54 -0.75 9.43 -19.38
C ALA A 54 -0.74 8.76 -20.77
N LEU A 55 -0.74 7.42 -20.85
CA LEU A 55 -0.87 6.67 -22.10
C LEU A 55 -2.34 6.48 -22.53
N LEU A 56 -3.30 6.78 -21.66
CA LEU A 56 -4.73 6.59 -21.92
C LEU A 56 -5.37 7.88 -22.47
N PRO A 57 -6.46 7.79 -23.26
CA PRO A 57 -7.17 8.96 -23.76
C PRO A 57 -7.64 9.87 -22.61
N ALA A 58 -7.24 11.14 -22.63
CA ALA A 58 -7.52 12.08 -21.55
C ALA A 58 -9.03 12.40 -21.42
N ASP A 59 -9.77 12.40 -22.53
CA ASP A 59 -11.23 12.61 -22.57
C ASP A 59 -12.04 11.46 -21.94
N LYS A 60 -11.39 10.32 -21.67
CA LYS A 60 -11.97 9.16 -20.98
C LYS A 60 -11.57 9.08 -19.51
N GLN A 61 -10.82 10.06 -19.01
CA GLN A 61 -10.34 10.09 -17.62
C GLN A 61 -10.98 11.25 -16.88
N LEU A 62 -11.88 10.94 -15.95
CA LEU A 62 -12.54 11.93 -15.10
C LEU A 62 -11.94 11.91 -13.69
N TYR A 63 -11.13 12.92 -13.37
CA TYR A 63 -10.58 13.11 -12.03
C TYR A 63 -11.42 14.08 -11.20
N LYS A 64 -11.27 14.01 -9.87
CA LYS A 64 -12.05 14.81 -8.91
C LYS A 64 -13.57 14.57 -9.00
N ALA A 65 -13.97 13.44 -9.57
CA ALA A 65 -15.33 12.94 -9.60
C ALA A 65 -15.50 11.84 -8.56
N THR A 66 -16.22 12.14 -7.49
CA THR A 66 -16.51 11.17 -6.43
C THR A 66 -17.83 10.49 -6.74
N VAL A 67 -17.81 9.17 -6.90
CA VAL A 67 -19.03 8.36 -6.94
C VAL A 67 -19.67 8.34 -5.54
N THR A 68 -20.98 8.53 -5.45
CA THR A 68 -21.74 8.54 -4.19
C THR A 68 -22.78 7.44 -4.10
N SER A 69 -23.26 6.91 -5.23
CA SER A 69 -24.16 5.74 -5.24
C SER A 69 -24.14 5.02 -6.58
N ILE A 70 -24.65 3.78 -6.57
CA ILE A 70 -24.84 2.94 -7.75
C ILE A 70 -26.30 2.49 -7.76
N ASN A 71 -27.02 2.75 -8.86
CA ASN A 71 -28.30 2.15 -9.14
C ASN A 71 -28.08 0.98 -10.11
N LYS A 72 -28.06 -0.24 -9.59
CA LYS A 72 -27.78 -1.45 -10.38
C LYS A 72 -28.90 -1.81 -11.35
N ASP A 73 -30.15 -1.47 -11.03
CA ASP A 73 -31.32 -1.85 -11.84
C ASP A 73 -31.46 -0.92 -13.05
N ALA A 74 -31.19 0.38 -12.87
CA ALA A 74 -31.12 1.35 -13.95
C ALA A 74 -29.75 1.41 -14.65
N LYS A 75 -28.76 0.66 -14.16
CA LYS A 75 -27.35 0.68 -14.56
C LYS A 75 -26.72 2.09 -14.59
N GLN A 76 -26.88 2.81 -13.50
CA GLN A 76 -26.39 4.18 -13.32
C GLN A 76 -25.41 4.29 -12.16
N VAL A 77 -24.44 5.19 -12.31
CA VAL A 77 -23.57 5.67 -11.23
C VAL A 77 -23.85 7.16 -11.02
N VAL A 78 -24.02 7.57 -9.76
CA VAL A 78 -24.26 8.98 -9.40
C VAL A 78 -22.99 9.55 -8.79
N LEU A 79 -22.60 10.73 -9.27
CA LEU A 79 -21.47 11.50 -8.76
C LEU A 79 -21.89 12.50 -7.69
N ALA A 80 -20.93 13.00 -6.92
CA ALA A 80 -21.16 13.94 -5.82
C ALA A 80 -21.72 15.30 -6.28
N ASP A 81 -21.51 15.68 -7.53
CA ASP A 81 -22.09 16.88 -8.15
C ASP A 81 -23.49 16.64 -8.74
N GLY A 82 -24.03 15.43 -8.60
CA GLY A 82 -25.33 15.02 -9.12
C GLY A 82 -25.29 14.51 -10.57
N GLN A 83 -24.14 14.53 -11.25
CA GLN A 83 -24.02 13.94 -12.58
C GLN A 83 -24.32 12.43 -12.51
N VAL A 84 -25.06 11.93 -13.51
CA VAL A 84 -25.40 10.52 -13.65
C VAL A 84 -24.70 9.95 -14.87
N ILE A 85 -23.95 8.86 -14.68
CA ILE A 85 -23.24 8.14 -15.73
C ILE A 85 -23.92 6.78 -15.95
N GLN A 86 -24.34 6.52 -17.19
CA GLN A 86 -24.91 5.24 -17.61
C GLN A 86 -23.80 4.23 -17.96
N TYR A 87 -24.03 2.95 -17.66
CA TYR A 87 -23.12 1.87 -18.03
C TYR A 87 -23.85 0.64 -18.57
N ASP A 88 -23.19 -0.13 -19.43
CA ASP A 88 -23.64 -1.48 -19.79
C ASP A 88 -23.03 -2.53 -18.85
N SER A 89 -21.74 -2.37 -18.57
CA SER A 89 -20.94 -3.13 -17.60
C SER A 89 -20.09 -2.17 -16.77
N LEU A 90 -19.94 -2.45 -15.47
CA LEU A 90 -19.20 -1.62 -14.53
C LEU A 90 -18.05 -2.43 -13.92
N ILE A 91 -16.80 -2.00 -14.12
CA ILE A 91 -15.67 -2.47 -13.30
C ILE A 91 -15.52 -1.51 -12.12
N SER A 92 -15.86 -1.98 -10.91
CA SER A 92 -15.66 -1.21 -9.68
C SER A 92 -14.39 -1.66 -8.99
N SER A 93 -13.50 -0.71 -8.68
CA SER A 93 -12.31 -0.94 -7.83
C SER A 93 -12.44 -0.33 -6.43
N MET A 94 -13.62 0.18 -6.10
CA MET A 94 -13.95 0.68 -4.76
C MET A 94 -13.99 -0.46 -3.73
N PRO A 95 -13.88 -0.16 -2.42
CA PRO A 95 -14.07 -1.18 -1.41
C PRO A 95 -15.41 -1.92 -1.53
N LEU A 96 -15.36 -3.25 -1.44
CA LEU A 96 -16.51 -4.12 -1.63
C LEU A 96 -17.57 -3.92 -0.55
N ASP A 97 -17.15 -3.70 0.70
CA ASP A 97 -18.02 -3.34 1.82
C ASP A 97 -18.87 -2.10 1.51
N VAL A 98 -18.25 -1.03 1.02
CA VAL A 98 -18.95 0.20 0.61
C VAL A 98 -19.96 -0.08 -0.51
N THR A 99 -19.54 -0.82 -1.55
CA THR A 99 -20.39 -1.17 -2.68
C THR A 99 -21.59 -2.00 -2.24
N LEU A 100 -21.38 -3.00 -1.39
CA LEU A 100 -22.45 -3.85 -0.85
C LEU A 100 -23.40 -3.06 0.05
N SER A 101 -22.89 -2.19 0.91
CA SER A 101 -23.73 -1.31 1.73
C SER A 101 -24.64 -0.41 0.90
N TRP A 102 -24.11 0.21 -0.17
CA TRP A 102 -24.92 1.04 -1.07
C TRP A 102 -26.02 0.26 -1.79
N LEU A 103 -25.80 -1.02 -2.06
CA LEU A 103 -26.76 -1.87 -2.76
C LEU A 103 -27.65 -2.69 -1.80
N GLY A 104 -27.72 -2.31 -0.52
CA GLY A 104 -28.63 -2.90 0.46
C GLY A 104 -28.17 -4.27 0.99
N LYS A 105 -26.87 -4.57 0.93
CA LYS A 105 -26.23 -5.81 1.42
C LYS A 105 -25.29 -5.56 2.58
N ALA A 106 -25.75 -4.77 3.56
CA ALA A 106 -24.94 -4.38 4.72
C ALA A 106 -24.54 -5.59 5.59
N GLU A 107 -25.35 -6.66 5.59
CA GLU A 107 -25.08 -7.92 6.27
C GLU A 107 -23.87 -8.66 5.68
N TRP A 108 -23.68 -8.58 4.36
CA TRP A 108 -22.51 -9.14 3.68
C TRP A 108 -21.29 -8.23 3.91
N ALA A 109 -21.48 -6.91 3.81
CA ALA A 109 -20.42 -5.94 4.09
C ALA A 109 -19.82 -6.11 5.49
N ALA A 110 -20.66 -6.35 6.52
CA ALA A 110 -20.21 -6.58 7.89
C ALA A 110 -19.36 -7.85 8.07
N GLY A 111 -19.46 -8.83 7.16
CA GLY A 111 -18.62 -10.02 7.15
C GLY A 111 -17.21 -9.78 6.60
N LEU A 112 -16.95 -8.64 5.96
CA LEU A 112 -15.66 -8.26 5.39
C LEU A 112 -14.85 -7.43 6.39
N GLN A 113 -13.80 -8.04 6.95
CA GLN A 113 -12.92 -7.35 7.89
C GLN A 113 -11.76 -6.67 7.16
N TYR A 114 -11.31 -5.54 7.69
CA TYR A 114 -10.09 -4.87 7.26
C TYR A 114 -9.39 -4.22 8.46
N SER A 115 -8.13 -3.85 8.27
CA SER A 115 -7.42 -2.95 9.18
C SER A 115 -7.08 -1.64 8.48
N SER A 116 -7.13 -0.55 9.24
CA SER A 116 -6.60 0.74 8.82
C SER A 116 -5.08 0.74 8.95
N THR A 117 -4.42 1.66 8.23
CA THR A 117 -2.96 1.79 8.28
C THR A 117 -2.56 3.24 8.40
N HIS A 118 -1.75 3.55 9.40
CA HIS A 118 -1.08 4.82 9.53
C HIS A 118 0.26 4.72 8.81
N ILE A 119 0.50 5.61 7.86
CA ILE A 119 1.78 5.81 7.20
C ILE A 119 2.44 7.01 7.87
N ILE A 120 3.60 6.79 8.48
CA ILE A 120 4.39 7.84 9.11
C ILE A 120 5.71 7.97 8.35
N GLY A 121 6.04 9.15 7.85
CA GLY A 121 7.31 9.44 7.19
C GLY A 121 8.14 10.36 8.05
N ILE A 122 9.40 10.00 8.31
CA ILE A 122 10.35 10.81 9.08
C ILE A 122 11.53 11.12 8.16
N GLY A 123 11.76 12.40 7.90
CA GLY A 123 12.93 12.92 7.18
C GLY A 123 13.98 13.41 8.16
N VAL A 124 15.22 12.95 7.98
CA VAL A 124 16.31 13.16 8.92
C VAL A 124 17.50 13.80 8.20
N ARG A 125 18.13 14.79 8.83
CA ARG A 125 19.39 15.36 8.32
C ARG A 125 20.56 14.44 8.65
N GLY A 126 21.49 14.34 7.71
CA GLY A 126 22.72 13.58 7.83
C GLY A 126 22.83 12.48 6.78
N SER A 127 23.90 11.70 6.89
CA SER A 127 24.09 10.50 6.06
C SER A 127 23.31 9.34 6.67
N CYS A 128 22.69 8.50 5.84
CA CYS A 128 21.93 7.35 6.33
C CYS A 128 22.86 6.32 7.01
N PRO A 129 22.63 5.94 8.29
CA PRO A 129 23.48 4.97 8.99
C PRO A 129 23.09 3.51 8.71
N HIS A 130 22.03 3.27 7.91
CA HIS A 130 21.40 1.95 7.78
C HIS A 130 21.91 1.09 6.63
N GLY A 131 22.98 1.52 5.94
CA GLY A 131 23.59 0.75 4.84
C GLY A 131 22.58 0.43 3.74
N SER A 132 22.53 -0.84 3.31
CA SER A 132 21.65 -1.32 2.24
C SER A 132 20.31 -1.89 2.73
N LYS A 133 19.93 -1.66 4.00
CA LYS A 133 18.63 -2.12 4.53
C LYS A 133 17.48 -1.58 3.66
N CYS A 134 16.52 -2.45 3.34
CA CYS A 134 15.33 -2.08 2.58
C CYS A 134 14.15 -1.86 3.52
N TRP A 135 13.40 -2.93 3.82
CA TRP A 135 12.37 -2.95 4.85
C TRP A 135 12.77 -3.83 6.02
N LEU A 136 12.20 -3.55 7.19
CA LEU A 136 12.51 -4.16 8.48
C LEU A 136 11.22 -4.52 9.19
N TYR A 137 11.19 -5.67 9.85
CA TYR A 137 10.03 -6.15 10.61
C TYR A 137 10.30 -6.07 12.11
N PHE A 138 9.26 -5.71 12.86
CA PHE A 138 9.35 -5.49 14.29
C PHE A 138 8.25 -6.29 15.00
N PRO A 139 8.57 -7.49 15.52
CA PRO A 139 7.61 -8.33 16.21
C PRO A 139 7.46 -7.99 17.70
N GLU A 140 8.43 -7.26 18.28
CA GLU A 140 8.42 -6.84 19.69
C GLU A 140 7.44 -5.69 19.95
N ASP A 141 7.12 -5.44 21.22
CA ASP A 141 6.17 -4.41 21.66
C ASP A 141 6.84 -3.07 22.03
N ASN A 142 8.15 -2.94 21.81
CA ASN A 142 8.93 -1.72 22.05
C ASN A 142 8.74 -0.61 21.00
N CYS A 143 7.91 -0.85 19.97
CA CYS A 143 7.55 0.12 18.97
C CYS A 143 6.12 -0.13 18.43
N PRO A 144 5.42 0.90 17.90
CA PRO A 144 4.03 0.75 17.48
C PRO A 144 3.87 0.15 16.07
N TYR A 145 4.92 0.20 15.25
CA TYR A 145 4.91 -0.19 13.84
C TYR A 145 5.32 -1.65 13.66
N TYR A 146 4.69 -2.33 12.71
CA TYR A 146 5.08 -3.69 12.34
C TYR A 146 6.15 -3.71 11.25
N ARG A 147 6.31 -2.59 10.52
CA ARG A 147 7.29 -2.45 9.44
C ARG A 147 7.83 -1.02 9.36
N ALA A 148 9.14 -0.92 9.12
CA ALA A 148 9.82 0.30 8.71
C ALA A 148 10.54 0.08 7.37
N THR A 149 10.67 1.12 6.56
CA THR A 149 11.41 1.12 5.29
C THR A 149 12.40 2.27 5.28
N VAL A 150 13.66 2.00 4.95
CA VAL A 150 14.68 3.03 4.69
C VAL A 150 14.42 3.59 3.28
N PHE A 151 13.41 4.45 3.17
CA PHE A 151 12.84 4.84 1.89
C PHE A 151 13.81 5.63 1.00
N SER A 152 14.78 6.32 1.62
CA SER A 152 15.88 6.99 0.91
C SER A 152 16.80 6.02 0.16
N ASN A 153 16.88 4.75 0.55
CA ASN A 153 17.70 3.75 -0.15
C ASN A 153 17.10 3.31 -1.49
N TYR A 154 15.81 3.55 -1.71
CA TYR A 154 15.12 3.09 -2.93
C TYR A 154 15.41 4.00 -4.13
N ALA A 155 15.56 5.30 -3.89
CA ALA A 155 15.98 6.27 -4.88
C ALA A 155 16.50 7.53 -4.21
N ALA A 156 17.63 8.07 -4.68
CA ALA A 156 18.19 9.32 -4.17
C ALA A 156 17.17 10.49 -4.24
N ALA A 157 16.33 10.52 -5.28
CA ALA A 157 15.30 11.55 -5.46
C ALA A 157 14.08 11.40 -4.52
N ASN A 158 14.05 10.40 -3.64
CA ASN A 158 13.07 10.34 -2.55
C ASN A 158 13.41 11.33 -1.42
N CYS A 159 14.62 11.89 -1.41
CA CYS A 159 15.04 12.95 -0.50
C CYS A 159 15.42 14.22 -1.29
N PRO A 160 15.39 15.40 -0.64
CA PRO A 160 15.93 16.62 -1.22
C PRO A 160 17.42 16.47 -1.57
N ALA A 161 17.91 17.33 -2.48
CA ALA A 161 19.34 17.44 -2.76
C ALA A 161 20.12 17.87 -1.50
N ALA A 162 21.40 17.51 -1.41
CA ALA A 162 22.21 17.76 -0.22
C ALA A 162 22.45 19.25 0.08
N ASP A 163 22.36 20.12 -0.92
CA ASP A 163 22.48 21.57 -0.80
C ASP A 163 21.14 22.26 -0.48
N ALA A 164 20.02 21.55 -0.55
CA ALA A 164 18.72 22.08 -0.15
C ALA A 164 18.79 22.51 1.32
N GLN A 165 18.31 23.71 1.61
CA GLN A 165 18.32 24.28 2.95
C GLN A 165 16.99 24.02 3.62
N LEU A 166 17.00 23.23 4.70
CA LEU A 166 15.81 22.98 5.52
C LEU A 166 16.07 23.39 6.97
N PRO A 167 15.08 23.88 7.71
CA PRO A 167 15.18 24.02 9.15
C PRO A 167 15.08 22.66 9.84
N THR A 168 15.63 22.55 11.04
CA THR A 168 15.35 21.42 11.94
C THR A 168 14.03 21.69 12.65
N LEU A 169 13.08 20.77 12.52
CA LEU A 169 11.76 20.88 13.14
C LEU A 169 11.84 20.58 14.64
N CYS A 170 12.45 19.45 14.99
CA CYS A 170 12.71 18.97 16.35
C CYS A 170 13.87 17.97 16.33
N LEU A 171 14.33 17.55 17.50
CA LEU A 171 15.18 16.37 17.64
C LEU A 171 14.31 15.10 17.68
N ALA A 172 14.91 13.92 17.46
CA ALA A 172 14.18 12.65 17.44
C ALA A 172 13.55 12.28 18.79
N ASP A 173 14.12 12.78 19.90
CA ASP A 173 13.51 12.66 21.23
C ASP A 173 12.28 13.55 21.44
N GLY A 174 11.92 14.36 20.45
CA GLY A 174 10.78 15.26 20.46
C GLY A 174 11.08 16.64 21.05
N SER A 175 12.31 16.91 21.49
CA SER A 175 12.71 18.21 22.04
C SER A 175 13.02 19.24 20.96
N SER A 176 13.08 20.52 21.35
CA SER A 176 13.58 21.60 20.49
C SER A 176 15.08 21.47 20.31
N ALA A 177 15.58 21.64 19.08
CA ALA A 177 17.02 21.79 18.86
C ALA A 177 17.54 23.06 19.57
N ALA A 178 18.73 23.00 20.17
CA ALA A 178 19.32 24.11 20.92
C ALA A 178 19.46 25.39 20.06
N ASP A 179 19.75 25.23 18.77
CA ASP A 179 19.90 26.31 17.79
C ASP A 179 18.60 26.63 17.03
N SER A 180 17.43 26.42 17.64
CA SER A 180 16.08 26.66 17.07
C SER A 180 15.80 28.09 16.56
N SER A 181 16.81 28.96 16.48
CA SER A 181 16.83 30.03 15.50
C SER A 181 16.49 29.46 14.12
N SER A 182 15.68 30.17 13.35
CA SER A 182 15.17 29.80 12.02
C SER A 182 16.24 29.57 10.92
N SER A 183 17.50 29.33 11.29
CA SER A 183 18.60 29.08 10.38
C SER A 183 18.42 27.71 9.70
N SER A 184 18.11 27.75 8.41
CA SER A 184 18.09 26.55 7.58
C SER A 184 19.52 26.09 7.32
N SER A 185 19.74 24.78 7.35
CA SER A 185 21.04 24.16 7.05
C SER A 185 20.93 23.22 5.87
N GLY A 186 22.06 22.93 5.22
CA GLY A 186 22.16 21.91 4.16
C GLY A 186 22.08 20.49 4.70
N GLY A 187 21.81 19.54 3.80
CA GLY A 187 21.80 18.11 4.08
C GLY A 187 23.20 17.50 4.28
N PRO A 188 23.45 16.24 3.87
CA PRO A 188 22.53 15.34 3.15
C PRO A 188 21.30 14.96 3.97
N TYR A 189 20.35 14.26 3.34
CA TYR A 189 19.09 13.85 3.96
C TYR A 189 18.83 12.36 3.71
N TRP A 190 18.16 11.73 4.67
CA TRP A 190 17.66 10.37 4.53
C TRP A 190 16.25 10.27 5.13
N SER A 191 15.55 9.15 4.87
CA SER A 191 14.14 9.03 5.27
C SER A 191 13.76 7.62 5.67
N LEU A 192 12.94 7.54 6.72
CA LEU A 192 12.23 6.35 7.17
C LEU A 192 10.73 6.48 6.89
N MET A 193 10.13 5.38 6.45
CA MET A 193 8.68 5.24 6.31
C MET A 193 8.21 4.08 7.18
N PHE A 194 7.26 4.34 8.07
CA PHE A 194 6.72 3.39 9.04
C PHE A 194 5.25 3.08 8.75
N GLU A 195 4.85 1.87 9.13
CA GLU A 195 3.48 1.40 8.99
C GLU A 195 2.95 0.86 10.33
N VAL A 196 1.87 1.46 10.82
CA VAL A 196 1.17 1.05 12.05
C VAL A 196 -0.24 0.61 11.67
N SER A 197 -0.63 -0.61 12.06
CA SER A 197 -1.98 -1.13 11.84
C SER A 197 -2.92 -0.70 12.96
N GLU A 198 -4.17 -0.42 12.58
CA GLU A 198 -5.27 -0.07 13.49
C GLU A 198 -6.52 -0.90 13.17
N SER A 199 -7.22 -1.37 14.20
CA SER A 199 -8.54 -2.00 14.09
C SER A 199 -9.30 -1.84 15.41
N SER A 200 -10.54 -2.33 15.49
CA SER A 200 -11.26 -2.43 16.77
C SER A 200 -10.54 -3.29 17.82
N PHE A 201 -9.64 -4.18 17.40
CA PHE A 201 -8.84 -5.04 18.29
C PHE A 201 -7.47 -4.45 18.63
N LYS A 202 -7.02 -3.43 17.88
CA LYS A 202 -5.76 -2.72 18.09
C LYS A 202 -6.01 -1.23 17.84
N PRO A 203 -6.62 -0.51 18.79
CA PRO A 203 -6.78 0.92 18.67
C PRO A 203 -5.41 1.62 18.62
N VAL A 204 -5.35 2.77 17.97
CA VAL A 204 -4.15 3.59 17.85
C VAL A 204 -4.43 4.96 18.45
N ALA A 205 -3.52 5.43 19.30
CA ALA A 205 -3.59 6.74 19.92
C ALA A 205 -3.48 7.86 18.86
N GLN A 206 -4.50 8.71 18.77
CA GLN A 206 -4.58 9.80 17.78
C GLN A 206 -4.80 11.18 18.41
N GLN A 207 -4.84 11.25 19.75
CA GLN A 207 -4.93 12.52 20.46
C GLN A 207 -3.75 13.43 20.06
N PRO A 208 -3.99 14.75 19.90
CA PRO A 208 -2.93 15.67 19.52
C PRO A 208 -1.84 15.76 20.60
N VAL A 209 -0.58 15.70 20.19
CA VAL A 209 0.62 15.90 21.02
C VAL A 209 1.52 16.96 20.39
N GLN A 210 2.10 17.81 21.21
CA GLN A 210 3.02 18.86 20.76
C GLN A 210 4.44 18.28 20.71
N LEU A 211 5.09 18.38 19.54
CA LEU A 211 6.53 18.16 19.41
C LEU A 211 7.28 19.50 19.55
N GLY A 212 8.54 19.43 19.96
CA GLY A 212 9.40 20.59 20.17
C GLY A 212 9.71 21.38 18.90
N GLY A 213 10.39 22.51 19.09
CA GLY A 213 10.81 23.41 18.02
C GLY A 213 9.65 23.91 17.16
N THR A 214 9.79 23.73 15.85
CA THR A 214 8.79 24.13 14.83
C THR A 214 7.98 22.95 14.29
N ALA A 215 8.15 21.75 14.86
CA ALA A 215 7.43 20.56 14.40
C ALA A 215 5.90 20.68 14.53
N GLY A 216 5.41 21.41 15.53
CA GLY A 216 3.97 21.63 15.72
C GLY A 216 3.27 20.45 16.42
N THR A 217 1.95 20.36 16.23
CA THR A 217 1.10 19.37 16.87
C THR A 217 0.80 18.20 15.91
N TRP A 218 0.96 16.97 16.40
CA TRP A 218 0.77 15.73 15.62
C TRP A 218 -0.10 14.72 16.37
N PRO A 219 -0.70 13.72 15.70
CA PRO A 219 -1.33 12.60 16.41
C PRO A 219 -0.32 11.80 17.24
N ALA A 220 -0.72 11.33 18.43
CA ALA A 220 0.14 10.63 19.38
C ALA A 220 0.98 9.49 18.77
N VAL A 221 0.42 8.71 17.84
CA VAL A 221 1.14 7.66 17.09
C VAL A 221 2.42 8.15 16.40
N VAL A 222 2.52 9.42 16.03
CA VAL A 222 3.75 9.99 15.44
C VAL A 222 4.85 10.10 16.49
N ALA A 223 4.53 10.58 17.69
CA ALA A 223 5.48 10.65 18.80
C ALA A 223 5.87 9.24 19.29
N GLU A 224 4.91 8.33 19.39
CA GLU A 224 5.17 6.91 19.70
C GLU A 224 6.07 6.24 18.64
N THR A 225 5.92 6.62 17.36
CA THR A 225 6.79 6.13 16.28
C THR A 225 8.22 6.64 16.42
N LEU A 226 8.43 7.92 16.78
CA LEU A 226 9.77 8.45 17.06
C LEU A 226 10.42 7.74 18.25
N GLN A 227 9.67 7.52 19.33
CA GLN A 227 10.12 6.77 20.50
C GLN A 227 10.49 5.33 20.13
N GLY A 228 9.62 4.64 19.39
CA GLY A 228 9.89 3.29 18.90
C GLY A 228 11.12 3.23 17.98
N ALA A 229 11.31 4.25 17.13
CA ALA A 229 12.48 4.34 16.26
C ALA A 229 13.78 4.51 17.04
N MET A 230 13.76 5.19 18.18
CA MET A 230 14.92 5.22 19.09
C MET A 230 15.10 3.89 19.83
N ALA A 231 14.02 3.29 20.36
CA ALA A 231 14.05 2.01 21.06
C ALA A 231 14.60 0.87 20.18
N THR A 232 14.30 0.92 18.89
CA THR A 232 14.79 -0.03 17.88
C THR A 232 16.09 0.41 17.18
N GLN A 233 16.73 1.48 17.68
CA GLN A 233 18.00 2.02 17.18
C GLN A 233 17.98 2.44 15.69
N LEU A 234 16.80 2.74 15.16
CA LEU A 234 16.64 3.37 13.85
C LEU A 234 16.98 4.86 13.88
N LEU A 235 16.77 5.53 15.01
CA LEU A 235 17.13 6.93 15.26
C LEU A 235 17.96 7.06 16.53
N GLN A 236 18.81 8.08 16.58
CA GLN A 236 19.47 8.55 17.79
C GLN A 236 18.71 9.74 18.39
N PRO A 237 18.69 9.95 19.72
CA PRO A 237 17.98 11.07 20.34
C PRO A 237 18.30 12.45 19.73
N SER A 238 19.56 12.65 19.35
CA SER A 238 20.08 13.90 18.77
C SER A 238 19.85 14.04 17.26
N ASP A 239 19.25 13.05 16.59
CA ASP A 239 18.98 13.14 15.16
C ASP A 239 18.04 14.32 14.86
N GLN A 240 18.42 15.13 13.88
CA GLN A 240 17.68 16.31 13.49
C GLN A 240 16.56 15.95 12.52
N ILE A 241 15.31 16.05 12.98
CA ILE A 241 14.13 15.80 12.17
C ILE A 241 13.83 17.05 11.34
N VAL A 242 13.78 16.92 10.02
CA VAL A 242 13.56 18.04 9.07
C VAL A 242 12.23 17.91 8.33
N SER A 243 11.57 16.76 8.41
CA SER A 243 10.26 16.54 7.82
C SER A 243 9.51 15.45 8.59
N ILE A 244 8.21 15.66 8.79
CA ILE A 244 7.30 14.69 9.37
C ILE A 244 6.09 14.58 8.43
N PHE A 245 5.66 13.36 8.15
CA PHE A 245 4.46 13.05 7.39
C PHE A 245 3.61 12.06 8.18
N HIS A 246 2.30 12.28 8.20
CA HIS A 246 1.35 11.30 8.71
C HIS A 246 0.11 11.25 7.84
N ARG A 247 -0.30 10.05 7.46
CA ARG A 247 -1.59 9.80 6.82
C ARG A 247 -2.21 8.50 7.33
N ARG A 248 -3.47 8.59 7.75
CA ARG A 248 -4.29 7.41 8.06
C ARG A 248 -5.06 6.97 6.82
N LEU A 249 -4.93 5.70 6.46
CA LEU A 249 -5.69 5.04 5.40
C LEU A 249 -6.77 4.17 6.05
N GLN A 250 -8.05 4.48 5.82
CA GLN A 250 -9.18 3.73 6.38
C GLN A 250 -9.11 2.26 5.97
N HIS A 251 -9.04 1.98 4.67
CA HIS A 251 -8.87 0.65 4.11
C HIS A 251 -7.38 0.42 3.83
N GLY A 252 -6.66 -0.16 4.80
CA GLY A 252 -5.24 -0.49 4.71
C GLY A 252 -5.00 -1.91 4.19
N TYR A 253 -5.44 -2.92 4.96
CA TYR A 253 -5.37 -4.34 4.59
C TYR A 253 -6.74 -5.02 4.57
N PRO A 254 -7.14 -5.71 3.48
CA PRO A 254 -8.29 -6.61 3.50
C PRO A 254 -7.92 -7.86 4.30
N THR A 255 -8.55 -8.05 5.45
CA THR A 255 -8.19 -9.13 6.38
C THR A 255 -8.72 -10.47 5.85
N PRO A 256 -7.88 -11.52 5.74
CA PRO A 256 -8.33 -12.89 5.43
C PRO A 256 -9.01 -13.51 6.66
N SER A 257 -10.18 -12.99 7.04
CA SER A 257 -11.00 -13.50 8.14
C SER A 257 -11.57 -14.88 7.81
N LEU A 258 -11.97 -15.66 8.83
CA LEU A 258 -12.51 -17.02 8.64
C LEU A 258 -13.78 -17.03 7.77
N GLY A 259 -14.64 -16.01 7.89
CA GLY A 259 -15.88 -15.90 7.14
C GLY A 259 -15.75 -15.19 5.78
N ARG A 260 -14.56 -14.70 5.42
CA ARG A 260 -14.36 -13.90 4.21
C ARG A 260 -14.87 -14.61 2.95
N ASP A 261 -14.41 -15.83 2.71
CA ASP A 261 -14.68 -16.51 1.44
C ASP A 261 -16.15 -16.91 1.27
N ALA A 262 -16.85 -17.18 2.37
CA ALA A 262 -18.29 -17.41 2.36
C ALA A 262 -19.07 -16.15 1.93
N VAL A 263 -18.60 -14.96 2.30
CA VAL A 263 -19.17 -13.69 1.81
C VAL A 263 -18.84 -13.49 0.34
N LEU A 264 -17.57 -13.67 -0.06
CA LEU A 264 -17.13 -13.44 -1.44
C LEU A 264 -17.83 -14.37 -2.44
N ALA A 265 -18.06 -15.64 -2.06
CA ALA A 265 -18.77 -16.63 -2.87
C ALA A 265 -20.23 -16.23 -3.19
N GLN A 266 -20.84 -15.39 -2.36
CA GLN A 266 -22.19 -14.86 -2.58
C GLN A 266 -22.13 -13.49 -3.28
N ALA A 267 -21.31 -12.58 -2.76
CA ALA A 267 -21.28 -11.18 -3.17
C ALA A 267 -20.78 -10.98 -4.61
N LEU A 268 -19.68 -11.63 -5.01
CA LEU A 268 -19.07 -11.39 -6.31
C LEU A 268 -19.95 -11.89 -7.48
N PRO A 269 -20.53 -13.12 -7.44
CA PRO A 269 -21.46 -13.55 -8.47
C PRO A 269 -22.75 -12.71 -8.51
N TRP A 270 -23.26 -12.29 -7.36
CA TRP A 270 -24.46 -11.45 -7.28
C TRP A 270 -24.24 -10.08 -7.95
N LEU A 271 -23.08 -9.45 -7.72
CA LEU A 271 -22.71 -8.21 -8.41
C LEU A 271 -22.53 -8.45 -9.92
N GLN A 272 -21.89 -9.55 -10.31
CA GLN A 272 -21.64 -9.87 -11.72
C GLN A 272 -22.95 -10.10 -12.48
N GLN A 273 -23.95 -10.74 -11.88
CA GLN A 273 -25.30 -10.87 -12.45
C GLN A 273 -25.98 -9.51 -12.71
N ALA A 274 -25.64 -8.49 -11.94
CA ALA A 274 -26.08 -7.12 -12.14
C ALA A 274 -25.20 -6.32 -13.12
N GLY A 275 -24.22 -6.97 -13.77
CA GLY A 275 -23.27 -6.31 -14.67
C GLY A 275 -22.16 -5.54 -13.96
N ILE A 276 -21.84 -5.89 -12.71
CA ILE A 276 -20.81 -5.22 -11.89
C ILE A 276 -19.67 -6.18 -11.55
N TRP A 277 -18.47 -5.89 -12.04
CA TRP A 277 -17.22 -6.58 -11.73
C TRP A 277 -16.47 -5.82 -10.64
N SER A 278 -16.65 -6.22 -9.38
CA SER A 278 -15.92 -5.66 -8.24
C SER A 278 -14.52 -6.31 -8.11
N ARG A 279 -13.44 -5.55 -8.28
CA ARG A 279 -12.06 -6.04 -8.47
C ARG A 279 -11.00 -5.20 -7.76
N GLY A 280 -9.80 -5.76 -7.59
CA GLY A 280 -8.67 -5.09 -6.92
C GLY A 280 -8.59 -5.35 -5.41
N ARG A 281 -7.64 -4.71 -4.74
CA ARG A 281 -7.29 -4.96 -3.31
C ARG A 281 -8.52 -5.03 -2.39
N PHE A 282 -9.38 -4.01 -2.44
CA PHE A 282 -10.60 -3.98 -1.62
C PHE A 282 -11.88 -4.28 -2.41
N GLY A 283 -11.86 -4.19 -3.74
CA GLY A 283 -13.02 -4.56 -4.56
C GLY A 283 -13.25 -6.07 -4.64
N SER A 284 -12.17 -6.87 -4.57
CA SER A 284 -12.25 -8.34 -4.46
C SER A 284 -11.98 -8.85 -3.04
N HIS A 285 -11.37 -8.01 -2.19
CA HIS A 285 -11.07 -8.29 -0.77
C HIS A 285 -10.14 -9.51 -0.53
N LYS A 286 -9.37 -9.94 -1.54
CA LYS A 286 -8.41 -11.06 -1.47
C LYS A 286 -6.98 -10.54 -1.38
N TYR A 287 -6.40 -10.53 -0.17
CA TYR A 287 -5.05 -10.03 0.08
C TYR A 287 -3.96 -10.77 -0.73
N GLU A 288 -4.13 -12.07 -0.89
CA GLU A 288 -3.25 -12.97 -1.63
C GLU A 288 -3.03 -12.54 -3.10
N VAL A 289 -3.95 -11.76 -3.67
CA VAL A 289 -3.88 -11.20 -5.03
C VAL A 289 -4.14 -9.69 -5.04
N ALA A 290 -3.58 -8.98 -4.05
CA ALA A 290 -3.83 -7.55 -3.85
C ALA A 290 -2.59 -6.65 -3.99
N ASN A 291 -1.47 -7.17 -4.49
CA ASN A 291 -0.33 -6.32 -4.84
C ASN A 291 -0.64 -5.52 -6.13
N GLN A 292 0.28 -4.65 -6.53
CA GLN A 292 0.13 -3.75 -7.66
C GLN A 292 -0.08 -4.48 -9.01
N ASP A 293 0.75 -5.48 -9.25
CA ASP A 293 0.67 -6.39 -10.41
C ASP A 293 -0.67 -7.13 -10.46
N HIS A 294 -1.06 -7.75 -9.35
CA HIS A 294 -2.33 -8.46 -9.24
C HIS A 294 -3.53 -7.54 -9.44
N SER A 295 -3.52 -6.37 -8.78
CA SER A 295 -4.63 -5.41 -8.88
C SER A 295 -4.79 -4.87 -10.30
N MET A 296 -3.68 -4.68 -11.01
CA MET A 296 -3.70 -4.35 -12.44
C MET A 296 -4.28 -5.49 -13.27
N MET A 297 -3.80 -6.72 -13.06
CA MET A 297 -4.28 -7.89 -13.79
C MET A 297 -5.75 -8.21 -13.49
N LEU A 298 -6.25 -7.97 -12.28
CA LEU A 298 -7.67 -8.09 -11.97
C LEU A 298 -8.54 -7.13 -12.80
N GLY A 299 -8.04 -5.93 -13.12
CA GLY A 299 -8.73 -5.01 -14.03
C GLY A 299 -8.67 -5.47 -15.48
N VAL A 300 -7.50 -5.94 -15.93
CA VAL A 300 -7.30 -6.45 -17.29
C VAL A 300 -8.15 -7.70 -17.55
N GLU A 301 -8.09 -8.69 -16.67
CA GLU A 301 -8.85 -9.94 -16.78
C GLU A 301 -10.36 -9.70 -16.67
N ALA A 302 -10.82 -8.73 -15.87
CA ALA A 302 -12.23 -8.35 -15.86
C ALA A 302 -12.69 -7.74 -17.18
N ALA A 303 -11.86 -6.89 -17.82
CA ALA A 303 -12.18 -6.37 -19.15
C ALA A 303 -12.22 -7.49 -20.21
N ASP A 304 -11.25 -8.41 -20.18
CA ASP A 304 -11.25 -9.58 -21.06
C ASP A 304 -12.45 -10.51 -20.79
N ASN A 305 -12.88 -10.66 -19.54
CA ASN A 305 -14.08 -11.41 -19.20
C ASN A 305 -15.33 -10.77 -19.80
N ILE A 306 -15.49 -9.45 -19.65
CA ILE A 306 -16.62 -8.69 -20.18
C ILE A 306 -16.68 -8.78 -21.71
N LEU A 307 -15.53 -8.61 -22.38
CA LEU A 307 -15.48 -8.49 -23.85
C LEU A 307 -15.41 -9.84 -24.56
N LEU A 308 -14.71 -10.81 -23.99
CA LEU A 308 -14.31 -12.06 -24.65
C LEU A 308 -14.77 -13.32 -23.91
N GLY A 309 -15.35 -13.19 -22.72
CA GLY A 309 -15.75 -14.34 -21.89
C GLY A 309 -14.57 -15.13 -21.30
N ILE A 310 -13.36 -14.55 -21.30
CA ILE A 310 -12.16 -15.19 -20.78
C ILE A 310 -12.26 -15.32 -19.25
N LYS A 311 -11.79 -16.44 -18.71
CA LYS A 311 -11.80 -16.71 -17.26
C LYS A 311 -10.77 -15.84 -16.53
N GLU A 312 -11.18 -15.28 -15.39
CA GLU A 312 -10.33 -14.45 -14.53
C GLU A 312 -9.47 -15.34 -13.60
N LEU A 313 -8.24 -15.64 -14.03
CA LEU A 313 -7.32 -16.50 -13.30
C LEU A 313 -6.82 -15.87 -12.01
N THR A 314 -6.47 -14.58 -12.01
CA THR A 314 -5.97 -13.88 -10.83
C THR A 314 -7.00 -13.86 -9.71
N LEU A 315 -8.28 -13.66 -10.05
CA LEU A 315 -9.36 -13.67 -9.06
C LEU A 315 -9.62 -15.09 -8.52
N ALA A 316 -9.76 -16.06 -9.43
CA ALA A 316 -10.27 -17.38 -9.10
C ALA A 316 -9.20 -18.36 -8.62
N HIS A 317 -7.95 -18.21 -9.04
CA HIS A 317 -6.86 -19.18 -8.78
C HIS A 317 -5.55 -18.51 -8.32
N PRO A 318 -5.51 -17.88 -7.12
CA PRO A 318 -4.31 -17.25 -6.57
C PRO A 318 -3.05 -18.14 -6.62
N ASP A 319 -3.18 -19.42 -6.28
CA ASP A 319 -2.03 -20.33 -6.23
C ASP A 319 -1.41 -20.59 -7.60
N ILE A 320 -2.23 -20.57 -8.66
CA ILE A 320 -1.76 -20.78 -10.04
C ILE A 320 -1.02 -19.53 -10.53
N VAL A 321 -1.55 -18.34 -10.26
CA VAL A 321 -0.96 -17.10 -10.78
C VAL A 321 0.28 -16.68 -10.01
N ASN A 322 0.37 -17.03 -8.72
CA ASN A 322 1.53 -16.74 -7.88
C ASN A 322 2.71 -17.67 -8.21
N ALA A 323 2.45 -18.97 -8.39
CA ALA A 323 3.50 -19.98 -8.55
C ALA A 323 4.37 -19.83 -9.83
N GLN A 324 3.97 -19.02 -10.80
CA GLN A 324 4.71 -18.89 -12.06
C GLN A 324 4.57 -17.51 -12.70
N LYS A 325 5.56 -17.18 -13.54
CA LYS A 325 5.52 -15.97 -14.35
C LYS A 325 4.55 -16.12 -15.51
N ASN A 326 3.44 -15.38 -15.46
CA ASN A 326 2.43 -15.35 -16.51
C ASN A 326 2.94 -14.52 -17.72
N THR A 327 3.14 -15.15 -18.89
CA THR A 327 3.76 -14.52 -20.08
C THR A 327 2.95 -14.64 -21.38
N SER A 328 1.79 -15.28 -21.33
CA SER A 328 0.89 -15.48 -22.47
C SER A 328 0.26 -14.17 -22.95
N MET A 329 -0.17 -13.32 -22.01
CA MET A 329 -0.73 -12.00 -22.31
C MET A 329 0.39 -10.98 -22.51
N ARG A 330 0.38 -10.26 -23.64
CA ARG A 330 1.36 -9.22 -23.96
C ARG A 330 0.68 -7.97 -24.47
N TYR A 331 1.04 -6.82 -23.93
CA TYR A 331 0.70 -5.54 -24.52
C TYR A 331 1.51 -5.35 -25.81
N THR A 332 0.84 -5.28 -26.95
CA THR A 332 1.45 -4.95 -28.23
C THR A 332 0.96 -3.57 -28.67
N ASN A 333 1.89 -2.63 -28.81
CA ASN A 333 1.54 -1.31 -29.34
C ASN A 333 1.46 -1.39 -30.87
N SER A 334 0.23 -1.49 -31.40
CA SER A 334 -0.05 -1.58 -32.84
C SER A 334 0.47 -0.37 -33.63
N SER A 335 0.73 0.77 -33.00
CA SER A 335 1.34 1.95 -33.66
C SER A 335 2.84 1.83 -33.91
N ARG A 336 3.58 0.94 -33.22
CA ARG A 336 5.00 0.66 -33.52
C ARG A 336 5.23 -0.32 -34.67
N GLN A 337 4.24 -1.15 -35.02
CA GLN A 337 4.38 -2.09 -36.15
C GLN A 337 4.35 -1.38 -37.51
N LYS A 338 3.67 -0.24 -37.63
CA LYS A 338 3.63 0.56 -38.87
C LYS A 338 4.91 1.35 -39.17
N GLN A 339 5.91 1.32 -38.29
CA GLN A 339 7.24 1.92 -38.52
C GLN A 339 8.32 0.87 -38.82
N GLN A 340 7.96 -0.42 -38.89
CA GLN A 340 8.87 -1.53 -39.21
C GLN A 340 8.41 -2.35 -40.43
N GLN A 341 7.43 -1.86 -41.18
CA GLN A 341 7.05 -2.31 -42.52
C GLN A 341 7.12 -1.10 -43.46
#